data_AF-A0A1B6GH32-F1
#
_entry.id   AF-A0A1B6GH32-F1
#
_cell.length_a   1.000
_cell.length_b   1.000
_cell.length_c   1.000
_cell.angle_alpha   90.00
_cell.angle_beta   90.00
_cell.angle_gamma   90.00
#
_symmetry.space_group_name_H-M   'P 1'
#
loop_
_entity.id
_entity.type
_entity.pdbx_description
1 polymer ?
#
loop_
_entity_poly.entity_id
_entity_poly.type
_entity_poly.pdbx_seq_one_letter_code
_entity_poly.pdbx_strand_id
1 'polypeptide(L)'
;VEEFTVSCAGYSVATYVLGIADRHSDNILIRRNGQLFHIDFGHILGNFKEKFGIRRERSPFVLTNDFVFVMNHGQEQSGNIGAGFERFQKLCDRGFLVARKQCHLIMSLFALMKTAGLPELSSDEDLKYL
;
A
#
# COMPACT_ATOMS: atom_id res chain seq x y z
N VAL A 1 14.26 11.13 -7.12
CA VAL A 1 13.50 10.10 -7.88
C VAL A 1 13.69 8.72 -7.27
N GLU A 2 14.91 8.20 -7.09
CA GLU A 2 15.08 6.86 -6.47
C GLU A 2 14.43 6.73 -5.08
N GLU A 3 14.62 7.71 -4.19
CA GLU A 3 13.95 7.72 -2.88
C GLU A 3 12.42 7.63 -2.99
N PHE A 4 11.85 8.33 -3.98
CA PHE A 4 10.42 8.26 -4.28
C PHE A 4 10.03 6.88 -4.77
N THR A 5 10.76 6.33 -5.74
CA THR A 5 10.48 5.00 -6.33
C THR A 5 10.55 3.89 -5.28
N VAL A 6 11.58 3.89 -4.43
CA VAL A 6 11.78 2.88 -3.39
C VAL A 6 10.71 2.99 -2.30
N SER A 7 10.45 4.20 -1.80
CA SER A 7 9.42 4.41 -0.76
C SER A 7 8.01 4.15 -1.29
N CYS A 8 7.70 4.57 -2.51
CA CYS A 8 6.43 4.27 -3.18
C CYS A 8 6.24 2.76 -3.32
N ALA A 9 7.24 2.02 -3.81
CA ALA A 9 7.16 0.56 -3.88
C ALA A 9 6.93 -0.10 -2.51
N GLY A 10 7.65 0.34 -1.48
CA GLY A 10 7.49 -0.16 -0.12
C GLY A 10 6.07 0.06 0.42
N TYR A 11 5.54 1.27 0.31
CA TYR A 11 4.17 1.58 0.73
C TYR A 11 3.13 0.87 -0.13
N SER A 12 3.37 0.69 -1.44
CA SER A 12 2.46 -0.03 -2.34
C SER A 12 2.23 -1.47 -1.86
N VAL A 13 3.33 -2.15 -1.52
CA VAL A 13 3.29 -3.51 -0.99
C VAL A 13 2.66 -3.50 0.41
N ALA A 14 3.07 -2.59 1.29
CA ALA A 14 2.58 -2.55 2.66
C ALA A 14 1.07 -2.27 2.74
N THR A 15 0.55 -1.31 1.98
CA THR A 15 -0.89 -1.00 1.98
C THR A 15 -1.71 -2.12 1.38
N TYR A 16 -1.18 -2.80 0.36
CA TYR A 16 -1.82 -3.98 -0.22
C TYR A 16 -1.88 -5.12 0.79
N VAL A 17 -0.74 -5.50 1.39
CA VAL A 17 -0.65 -6.64 2.32
C VAL A 17 -1.48 -6.40 3.58
N LEU A 18 -1.46 -5.18 4.13
CA LEU A 18 -2.18 -4.85 5.36
C LEU A 18 -3.64 -4.41 5.12
N GLY A 19 -4.07 -4.35 3.87
CA GLY A 19 -5.43 -3.91 3.51
C GLY A 19 -5.75 -2.50 3.98
N ILE A 20 -4.77 -1.59 3.88
CA ILE A 20 -4.95 -0.19 4.27
C ILE A 20 -5.79 0.51 3.21
N ALA A 21 -6.92 1.05 3.65
CA ALA A 21 -7.94 1.68 2.82
C ALA A 21 -7.84 3.21 2.80
N ASP A 22 -8.77 3.86 2.07
CA ASP A 22 -8.97 5.31 2.04
C ASP A 22 -7.74 6.09 1.60
N ARG A 23 -6.95 5.56 0.66
CA ARG A 23 -5.71 6.20 0.17
C ARG A 23 -6.03 7.27 -0.88
N HIS A 24 -5.68 8.52 -0.60
CA HIS A 24 -5.88 9.67 -1.50
C HIS A 24 -4.78 10.72 -1.30
N SER A 25 -4.74 11.76 -2.14
CA SER A 25 -3.68 12.78 -2.13
C SER A 25 -3.46 13.41 -0.75
N ASP A 26 -4.52 13.60 0.03
CA ASP A 26 -4.42 14.29 1.32
C ASP A 26 -3.75 13.45 2.42
N ASN A 27 -3.67 12.12 2.25
CA ASN A 27 -3.01 11.22 3.21
C ASN A 27 -1.80 10.46 2.64
N ILE A 28 -1.33 10.88 1.47
CA ILE A 28 -0.06 10.44 0.87
C ILE A 28 0.86 11.66 0.81
N LEU A 29 1.87 11.67 1.67
CA LEU A 29 2.78 12.79 1.84
C LEU A 29 4.15 12.49 1.24
N ILE A 30 4.88 13.54 0.87
CA ILE A 30 6.22 13.44 0.30
C ILE A 30 7.15 14.38 1.07
N ARG A 31 8.29 13.85 1.51
CA ARG A 31 9.36 14.63 2.14
C ARG A 31 10.18 15.38 1.09
N ARG A 32 10.90 16.43 1.51
CA ARG A 32 11.79 17.20 0.62
C ARG A 32 12.89 16.37 -0.05
N ASN A 33 13.31 15.27 0.57
CA ASN A 33 14.26 14.32 -0.02
C ASN A 33 13.63 13.38 -1.06
N GLY A 34 12.33 13.50 -1.32
CA GLY A 34 11.57 12.69 -2.28
C GLY A 34 10.93 11.44 -1.66
N GLN A 35 11.09 11.19 -0.37
CA GLN A 35 10.55 10.00 0.28
C GLN A 35 9.02 10.11 0.47
N LEU A 36 8.27 9.19 -0.12
CA LEU A 36 6.82 9.07 0.00
C LEU A 36 6.45 8.30 1.28
N PHE A 37 5.42 8.76 1.98
CA PHE A 37 4.89 8.05 3.14
C PHE A 37 3.39 8.29 3.33
N HIS A 38 2.73 7.30 3.92
CA HIS A 38 1.29 7.34 4.18
C HIS A 38 1.03 7.77 5.64
N ILE A 39 -0.08 8.47 5.86
CA ILE A 39 -0.61 8.80 7.19
C ILE A 39 -2.07 8.34 7.34
N ASP A 40 -2.67 8.49 8.52
CA ASP A 40 -4.08 8.16 8.79
C ASP A 40 -4.48 6.71 8.46
N PHE A 41 -3.98 5.74 9.22
CA PHE A 41 -4.24 4.31 9.02
C PHE A 41 -5.56 3.80 9.65
N GLY A 42 -6.61 4.60 9.60
CA GLY A 42 -7.87 4.32 10.33
C GLY A 42 -8.66 3.10 9.86
N HIS A 43 -8.32 2.49 8.72
CA HIS A 43 -9.02 1.34 8.16
C HIS A 43 -8.00 0.35 7.59
N ILE A 44 -7.96 -0.84 8.17
CA ILE A 44 -7.00 -1.91 7.86
C ILE A 44 -7.71 -3.26 7.68
N LEU A 45 -6.98 -4.26 7.19
CA LEU A 45 -7.44 -5.65 7.02
C LEU A 45 -8.72 -5.78 6.17
N GLY A 46 -8.92 -4.85 5.23
CA GLY A 46 -10.06 -4.88 4.33
C GLY A 46 -11.38 -4.39 4.93
N ASN A 47 -11.35 -3.71 6.09
CA ASN A 47 -12.48 -2.98 6.67
C ASN A 47 -12.77 -1.68 5.88
N PHE A 48 -13.13 -1.85 4.61
CA PHE A 48 -13.41 -0.77 3.66
C PHE A 48 -14.76 -0.09 3.97
N LYS A 49 -14.84 1.23 3.77
CA LYS A 49 -16.11 1.95 3.97
C LYS A 49 -17.12 1.56 2.88
N GLU A 50 -18.31 1.14 3.30
CA GLU A 50 -19.45 0.94 2.41
C GLU A 50 -20.39 2.15 2.48
N LYS A 51 -20.86 2.62 1.32
CA LYS A 51 -21.93 3.62 1.24
C LYS A 51 -23.01 3.11 0.32
N PHE A 52 -24.25 3.02 0.81
CA PHE A 52 -25.40 2.46 0.10
C PHE A 52 -25.15 1.02 -0.43
N GLY A 53 -24.43 0.18 0.34
CA GLY A 53 -24.11 -1.20 -0.05
C GLY A 53 -23.05 -1.34 -1.15
N ILE A 54 -22.38 -0.23 -1.51
CA ILE A 54 -21.26 -0.24 -2.46
C ILE A 54 -19.98 0.07 -1.70
N ARG A 55 -18.98 -0.80 -1.82
CA ARG A 55 -17.62 -0.55 -1.34
C ARG A 55 -17.05 0.67 -2.05
N ARG A 56 -16.65 1.68 -1.28
CA ARG A 56 -16.07 2.91 -1.81
C ARG A 56 -14.64 2.69 -2.31
N GLU A 57 -13.85 1.87 -1.62
CA GLU A 57 -12.55 1.44 -2.15
C GLU A 57 -12.72 0.33 -3.19
N ARG A 58 -12.23 0.62 -4.39
CA ARG A 58 -12.15 -0.36 -5.49
C ARG A 58 -10.75 -0.86 -5.77
N SER A 59 -9.72 -0.18 -5.23
CA SER A 59 -8.33 -0.54 -5.44
C SER A 59 -7.60 -0.64 -4.10
N PRO A 60 -6.88 -1.75 -3.84
CA PRO A 60 -6.08 -1.94 -2.62
C PRO A 60 -4.79 -1.10 -2.61
N PHE A 61 -4.45 -0.47 -3.74
CA PHE A 61 -3.35 0.47 -3.87
C PHE A 61 -3.66 1.54 -4.93
N VAL A 62 -3.23 2.78 -4.70
CA VAL A 62 -3.41 3.89 -5.65
C VAL A 62 -2.08 4.16 -6.34
N LEU A 63 -1.92 3.62 -7.55
CA LEU A 63 -0.87 4.02 -8.48
C LEU A 63 -1.42 5.10 -9.42
N THR A 64 -1.07 6.37 -9.19
CA THR A 64 -1.49 7.45 -10.09
C THR A 64 -0.52 7.62 -11.25
N ASN A 65 -1.01 8.23 -12.34
CA ASN A 65 -0.15 8.62 -13.45
C ASN A 65 0.94 9.60 -13.00
N ASP A 66 0.67 10.44 -12.00
CA ASP A 66 1.67 11.36 -11.44
C ASP A 66 2.84 10.61 -10.80
N PHE A 67 2.58 9.50 -10.11
CA PHE A 67 3.64 8.67 -9.53
C PHE A 67 4.51 8.07 -10.62
N VAL A 68 3.89 7.55 -11.68
CA VAL A 68 4.62 6.98 -12.82
C VAL A 68 5.41 8.05 -13.57
N PHE A 69 4.86 9.27 -13.69
CA PHE A 69 5.56 10.42 -14.27
C PHE A 69 6.82 10.77 -13.48
N VAL A 70 6.74 10.83 -12.14
CA VAL A 70 7.90 11.07 -11.28
C VAL A 70 8.94 9.94 -11.41
N MET A 71 8.51 8.68 -11.43
CA MET A 71 9.40 7.51 -11.61
C MET A 71 10.17 7.57 -12.94
N ASN A 72 9.52 8.06 -14.00
CA ASN A 72 10.11 8.21 -15.33
C ASN A 72 10.84 9.55 -15.51
N HIS A 73 11.24 10.22 -14.42
CA HIS A 73 11.98 11.49 -14.47
C HIS A 73 11.26 12.59 -15.27
N GLY A 74 9.94 12.60 -15.24
CA GLY A 74 9.11 13.57 -15.96
C GLY A 74 9.03 13.36 -17.47
N GLN A 75 9.42 12.18 -17.97
CA GLN A 75 9.22 11.81 -19.36
C GLN A 75 7.81 11.26 -19.57
N GLU A 76 7.12 11.78 -20.58
CA GLU A 76 5.83 11.23 -21.01
C GLU A 76 6.02 9.79 -21.53
N GLN A 77 5.04 8.92 -21.25
CA GLN A 77 5.08 7.53 -21.68
C GLN A 77 4.94 7.46 -23.21
N SER A 78 6.08 7.37 -23.91
CA SER A 78 6.11 7.14 -25.35
C SER A 78 5.97 5.64 -25.63
N GLY A 79 4.75 5.10 -25.46
CA GLY A 79 4.32 3.75 -25.89
C GLY A 79 4.96 2.53 -25.20
N ASN A 80 6.13 2.68 -24.55
CA ASN A 80 6.84 1.63 -23.83
C ASN A 80 6.80 1.87 -22.32
N ILE A 81 6.88 0.77 -21.55
CA ILE A 81 7.07 0.80 -20.11
C ILE A 81 8.40 1.52 -19.81
N GLY A 82 8.33 2.70 -19.21
CA GLY A 82 9.52 3.46 -18.84
C GLY A 82 10.40 2.69 -17.83
N ALA A 83 11.72 2.82 -17.96
CA ALA A 83 12.68 2.10 -17.11
C ALA A 83 12.47 2.36 -15.60
N GLY A 84 11.97 3.55 -15.24
CA GLY A 84 11.61 3.88 -13.86
C GLY A 84 10.44 3.06 -13.33
N PHE A 85 9.43 2.83 -14.16
CA PHE A 85 8.29 1.97 -13.80
C PHE A 85 8.68 0.49 -13.70
N GLU A 86 9.54 0.00 -14.60
CA GLU A 86 10.06 -1.38 -14.52
C GLU A 86 10.84 -1.59 -13.21
N ARG A 87 11.65 -0.60 -12.82
CA ARG A 87 12.36 -0.60 -11.53
C ARG A 87 11.39 -0.66 -10.35
N PHE A 88 10.31 0.13 -10.38
CA PHE A 88 9.25 0.09 -9.38
C PHE A 88 8.62 -1.31 -9.27
N GLN A 89 8.24 -1.93 -10.39
CA GLN A 89 7.64 -3.27 -10.41
C GLN A 89 8.57 -4.31 -9.77
N LYS A 90 9.86 -4.31 -10.15
CA LYS A 90 10.86 -5.21 -9.57
C LYS A 90 11.02 -5.02 -8.05
N LEU A 91 10.90 -3.79 -7.55
CA LEU A 91 10.93 -3.52 -6.11
C LEU A 91 9.68 -4.03 -5.41
N CYS A 92 8.50 -3.84 -6.00
CA CYS A 92 7.23 -4.38 -5.48
C CYS A 92 7.26 -5.90 -5.41
N ASP A 93 7.70 -6.59 -6.47
CA ASP A 93 7.80 -8.05 -6.51
C ASP A 93 8.70 -8.57 -5.38
N ARG A 94 9.88 -7.97 -5.23
CA ARG A 94 10.83 -8.32 -4.17
C ARG A 94 10.24 -8.07 -2.79
N GLY A 95 9.64 -6.90 -2.57
CA GLY A 95 9.01 -6.53 -1.31
C GLY A 95 7.90 -7.49 -0.91
N PHE A 96 7.01 -7.81 -1.86
CA PHE A 96 5.90 -8.72 -1.64
C PHE A 96 6.37 -10.15 -1.32
N LEU A 97 7.37 -10.66 -2.05
CA LEU A 97 7.94 -11.99 -1.78
C LEU A 97 8.61 -12.07 -0.41
N VAL A 98 9.27 -10.99 0.03
CA VAL A 98 9.85 -10.92 1.38
C VAL A 98 8.76 -10.89 2.44
N ALA A 99 7.72 -10.08 2.27
CA ALA A 99 6.57 -10.03 3.18
C ALA A 99 5.88 -11.40 3.29
N ARG A 100 5.67 -12.08 2.15
CA ARG A 100 5.10 -13.43 2.09
C ARG A 100 5.95 -14.44 2.87
N LYS A 101 7.28 -14.37 2.81
CA LYS A 101 8.15 -15.25 3.61
C LYS A 101 8.02 -15.01 5.12
N GLN A 102 7.59 -13.83 5.52
CA GLN A 102 7.39 -13.44 6.92
C GLN A 102 5.90 -13.47 7.33
N CYS A 103 5.01 -14.08 6.53
CA CYS A 103 3.57 -14.03 6.77
C CYS A 103 3.17 -14.55 8.16
N HIS A 104 3.78 -15.65 8.63
CA HIS A 104 3.47 -16.22 9.94
C HIS A 104 3.77 -15.26 11.10
N LEU A 105 4.85 -14.47 11.00
CA LEU A 105 5.17 -13.44 11.98
C LEU A 105 4.11 -12.34 11.96
N ILE A 106 3.78 -11.83 10.78
CA ILE A 106 2.76 -10.78 10.60
C ILE A 106 1.42 -11.25 11.17
N MET A 107 0.95 -12.43 10.77
CA MET A 107 -0.31 -13.02 11.26
C MET A 107 -0.29 -13.21 12.78
N SER A 108 0.83 -13.67 13.35
CA SER A 108 0.95 -13.88 14.80
C SER A 108 0.89 -12.56 15.57
N LEU A 109 1.53 -11.49 15.06
CA LEU A 109 1.43 -10.15 15.66
C LEU A 109 -0.01 -9.63 15.64
N PHE A 110 -0.73 -9.77 14.52
CA PHE A 110 -2.14 -9.40 14.46
C PHE A 110 -3.02 -10.27 15.37
N ALA A 111 -2.77 -11.58 15.44
CA ALA A 111 -3.51 -12.46 16.35
C ALA A 111 -3.37 -12.04 17.82
N LEU A 112 -2.16 -11.63 18.23
CA LEU A 112 -1.90 -11.08 19.58
C LEU A 112 -2.60 -9.73 19.82
N MET A 113 -2.80 -8.94 18.78
CA MET A 113 -3.45 -7.63 18.88
C MET A 113 -4.98 -7.71 19.00
N LYS A 114 -5.60 -8.88 18.83
CA LYS A 114 -7.07 -9.04 18.98
C LYS A 114 -7.60 -8.56 20.33
N THR A 115 -6.81 -8.70 21.40
CA THR A 115 -7.23 -8.29 22.75
C THR A 115 -7.09 -6.79 22.98
N ALA A 116 -6.55 -6.02 22.02
CA ALA A 116 -6.37 -4.58 22.15
C ALA A 116 -7.68 -3.79 21.96
N GLY A 117 -8.77 -4.44 21.51
CA GLY A 117 -10.07 -3.79 21.33
C GLY A 117 -10.14 -2.87 20.10
N LEU A 118 -9.36 -3.16 19.06
CA LEU A 118 -9.44 -2.47 17.78
C LEU A 118 -10.73 -2.90 17.03
N PRO A 119 -11.59 -1.97 16.59
CA PRO A 119 -12.80 -2.31 15.84
C PRO A 119 -12.55 -3.16 14.59
N GLU A 120 -11.43 -2.90 13.90
CA GLU A 120 -11.02 -3.55 12.65
C GLU A 120 -10.37 -4.93 12.86
N LEU A 121 -10.20 -5.35 14.12
CA LEU A 121 -9.56 -6.61 14.48
C LEU A 121 -10.25 -7.20 15.73
N SER A 122 -11.50 -7.61 15.54
CA SER A 122 -12.36 -8.09 16.62
C SER A 122 -12.62 -9.60 16.54
N SER A 123 -12.39 -10.20 15.38
CA SER A 123 -12.71 -11.60 15.08
C SER A 123 -11.57 -12.32 14.36
N ASP A 124 -11.64 -13.66 14.31
CA ASP A 124 -10.73 -14.43 13.44
C ASP A 124 -11.03 -14.25 11.95
N GLU A 125 -12.21 -13.73 11.59
CA GLU A 125 -12.55 -13.41 10.21
C GLU A 125 -11.66 -12.27 9.67
N ASP A 126 -11.38 -11.28 10.51
CA ASP A 126 -10.53 -10.12 10.16
C ASP A 126 -9.09 -10.57 9.83
N LEU A 127 -8.59 -11.61 10.50
CA LEU A 127 -7.27 -12.18 10.25
C LEU A 127 -7.17 -12.91 8.91
N LYS A 128 -8.28 -13.38 8.34
CA LYS A 128 -8.29 -14.10 7.04
C LYS A 128 -7.94 -13.19 5.86
N TYR A 129 -7.92 -11.87 6.07
CA TYR A 129 -7.44 -10.94 5.06
C TYR A 129 -5.95 -11.17 4.72
N LEU A 130 -5.15 -11.51 5.74
CA LEU A 130 -3.69 -11.70 5.64
C LEU A 130 -3.33 -13.09 5.09
#